data_AF-A0A6S7HQ61-F1
#
_entry.id   AF-A0A6S7HQ61-F1
#
_cell.length_a   1.000
_cell.length_b   1.000
_cell.length_c   1.000
_cell.angle_alpha   90.00
_cell.angle_beta   90.00
_cell.angle_gamma   90.00
#
_symmetry.space_group_name_H-M   'P 1'
#
loop_
_entity.id
_entity.type
_entity.pdbx_description
1 polymer ?
#
loop_
_entity_poly.entity_id
_entity_poly.type
_entity_poly.pdbx_seq_one_letter_code
_entity_poly.pdbx_strand_id
1 'polypeptide(L)'
;LICDAVHAAARQLHQSLYENEEFKLDIPFIHFAYSLIRARLVNFSELVHAVPDLVKTILALRDRLNVGEMILDVVALECCLQQLEPCPDDLENAENRLIWCKRVQCVRPIIQVMKSEISKPAQQQKENGSNEAQFSSQLSEARSAHILQNCRTTWIRLDVVRMFIEHTCPPGQSCHPADATNVFRLWKALGENPDFLSVHTMTVVERFLQSCSDRLSKRLIK
;
A
#
# COMPACT_ATOMS: atom_id res chain seq x y z
N LEU A 1 16.30 11.37 2.46
CA LEU A 1 14.91 10.90 2.67
C LEU A 1 14.27 11.53 3.90
N ILE A 2 14.65 11.20 5.14
CA ILE A 2 13.99 11.76 6.35
C ILE A 2 14.13 13.28 6.42
N CYS A 3 15.34 13.82 6.25
CA CYS A 3 15.54 15.28 6.23
C CYS A 3 14.74 15.94 5.10
N ASP A 4 14.70 15.33 3.91
CA ASP A 4 13.91 15.82 2.78
C ASP A 4 12.40 15.83 3.12
N ALA A 5 11.90 14.83 3.84
CA ALA A 5 10.51 14.75 4.25
C ALA A 5 10.15 15.81 5.31
N VAL A 6 11.02 16.05 6.28
CA VAL A 6 10.85 17.14 7.25
C VAL A 6 10.87 18.49 6.54
N HIS A 7 11.78 18.68 5.58
CA HIS A 7 11.86 19.90 4.78
C HIS A 7 10.61 20.10 3.91
N ALA A 8 10.11 19.04 3.27
CA ALA A 8 8.88 19.08 2.49
C ALA A 8 7.67 19.44 3.36
N ALA A 9 7.54 18.80 4.53
CA ALA A 9 6.48 19.11 5.48
C ALA A 9 6.56 20.56 6.00
N ALA A 10 7.74 21.04 6.36
CA ALA A 10 7.93 22.42 6.78
C ALA A 10 7.54 23.40 5.68
N ARG A 11 7.95 23.15 4.43
CA ARG A 11 7.58 24.00 3.29
C ARG A 11 6.08 24.01 3.04
N GLN A 12 5.44 22.85 3.09
CA GLN A 12 3.99 22.69 2.92
C GLN A 12 3.22 23.44 4.02
N LEU A 13 3.63 23.29 5.29
CA LEU A 13 3.06 24.03 6.41
C LEU A 13 3.21 25.53 6.23
N HIS A 14 4.42 26.00 5.89
CA HIS A 14 4.67 27.43 5.69
C HIS A 14 3.77 28.00 4.60
N GLN A 15 3.63 27.31 3.47
CA GLN A 15 2.74 27.72 2.38
C GLN A 15 1.28 27.85 2.86
N SER A 16 0.84 26.98 3.77
CA SER A 16 -0.52 27.02 4.32
C SER A 16 -0.74 28.09 5.41
N LEU A 17 0.32 28.53 6.10
CA LEU A 17 0.23 29.43 7.27
C LEU A 17 0.59 30.88 6.93
N TYR A 18 1.55 31.07 6.03
CA TYR A 18 2.15 32.36 5.71
C TYR A 18 2.12 32.55 4.19
N GLU A 19 0.91 32.65 3.64
CA GLU A 19 0.73 32.98 2.23
C GLU A 19 1.46 34.31 1.92
N ASN A 20 2.42 34.26 1.00
CA ASN A 20 3.27 35.37 0.54
C ASN A 20 4.50 35.74 1.39
N GLU A 21 4.83 34.99 2.43
CA GLU A 21 6.13 35.16 3.11
C GLU A 21 7.24 34.29 2.48
N GLU A 22 8.48 34.77 2.58
CA GLU A 22 9.64 33.97 2.16
C GLU A 22 9.83 32.80 3.13
N PHE A 23 9.86 31.58 2.60
CA PHE A 23 10.08 30.38 3.40
C PHE A 23 11.44 30.44 4.11
N LYS A 24 11.40 30.53 5.44
CA LYS A 24 12.57 30.43 6.30
C LYS A 24 12.46 29.20 7.19
N LEU A 25 13.46 28.33 7.10
CA LEU A 25 13.56 27.15 7.94
C LEU A 25 14.46 27.46 9.14
N ASP A 26 13.89 27.43 10.33
CA ASP A 26 14.61 27.57 11.60
C ASP A 26 14.45 26.32 12.48
N ILE A 27 15.22 26.26 13.57
CA ILE A 27 15.22 25.12 14.48
C ILE A 27 13.82 24.87 15.09
N PRO A 28 13.12 25.87 15.66
CA PRO A 28 11.76 25.68 16.16
C PRO A 28 10.81 25.09 15.12
N PHE A 29 10.85 25.58 13.88
CA PHE A 29 9.95 25.14 12.82
C PHE A 29 10.29 23.73 12.30
N ILE A 30 11.58 23.35 12.28
CA ILE A 30 12.00 21.96 12.04
C ILE A 30 11.39 21.02 13.08
N HIS A 31 11.50 21.36 14.38
CA HIS A 31 10.95 20.54 15.46
C HIS A 31 9.43 20.44 15.37
N PHE A 32 8.76 21.55 15.05
CA PHE A 32 7.32 21.58 14.84
C PHE A 32 6.88 20.69 13.67
N ALA A 33 7.47 20.86 12.48
CA ALA A 33 7.18 20.03 11.32
C ALA A 33 7.45 18.55 11.59
N TYR A 34 8.57 18.22 12.24
CA TYR A 34 8.90 16.84 12.63
C TYR A 34 7.84 16.25 13.57
N SER A 35 7.37 17.00 14.57
CA SER A 35 6.36 16.53 15.52
C SER A 35 5.07 16.12 14.81
N LEU A 36 4.65 16.88 13.80
CA LEU A 36 3.44 16.64 13.01
C LEU A 36 3.55 15.42 12.08
N ILE A 37 4.75 15.10 11.57
CA ILE A 37 4.96 13.97 10.65
C ILE A 37 5.57 12.74 11.31
N ARG A 38 5.78 12.76 12.63
CA ARG A 38 6.48 11.67 13.33
C ARG A 38 5.82 10.30 13.09
N ALA A 39 4.49 10.22 13.15
CA ALA A 39 3.76 8.97 12.89
C ALA A 39 3.97 8.46 11.45
N ARG A 40 3.99 9.37 10.46
CA ARG A 40 4.27 9.03 9.06
C ARG A 40 5.71 8.55 8.86
N LEU A 41 6.68 9.14 9.56
CA LEU A 41 8.07 8.67 9.54
C LEU A 41 8.24 7.30 10.19
N VAL A 42 7.45 6.99 11.23
CA VAL A 42 7.39 5.63 11.81
C VAL A 42 6.84 4.65 10.77
N ASN A 43 5.74 4.96 10.08
CA ASN A 43 5.22 4.11 9.00
C ASN A 43 6.27 3.84 7.91
N PHE A 44 7.00 4.88 7.48
CA PHE A 44 8.11 4.74 6.55
C PHE A 44 9.19 3.80 7.09
N SER A 45 9.57 3.94 8.36
CA SER A 45 10.57 3.08 8.98
C SER A 45 10.13 1.62 9.00
N GLU A 46 8.88 1.34 9.37
CA GLU A 46 8.31 -0.02 9.38
C GLU A 46 8.31 -0.64 7.98
N LEU A 47 7.99 0.14 6.93
CA LEU A 47 8.04 -0.32 5.55
C LEU A 47 9.47 -0.70 5.11
N VAL A 48 10.46 0.11 5.48
CA VAL A 48 11.88 -0.17 5.20
C VAL A 48 12.35 -1.45 5.90
N HIS A 49 11.85 -1.74 7.10
CA HIS A 49 12.16 -2.99 7.80
C HIS A 49 11.46 -4.20 7.15
N ALA A 50 10.23 -4.02 6.67
CA ALA A 50 9.43 -5.10 6.07
C ALA A 50 9.93 -5.50 4.67
N VAL A 51 10.48 -4.57 3.88
CA VAL A 51 10.88 -4.80 2.48
C VAL A 51 12.35 -4.45 2.27
N PRO A 52 13.23 -5.46 2.09
CA PRO A 52 14.62 -5.25 1.74
C PRO A 52 14.76 -4.39 0.47
N ASP A 53 15.81 -3.57 0.41
CA ASP A 53 16.13 -2.70 -0.73
C ASP A 53 15.12 -1.57 -1.05
N LEU A 54 14.04 -1.42 -0.28
CA LEU A 54 13.05 -0.34 -0.47
C LEU A 54 13.71 1.05 -0.54
N VAL A 55 14.71 1.31 0.30
CA VAL A 55 15.45 2.58 0.31
C VAL A 55 16.12 2.84 -1.04
N LYS A 56 16.72 1.82 -1.67
CA LYS A 56 17.37 1.97 -2.99
C LYS A 56 16.34 2.33 -4.05
N THR A 57 15.17 1.66 -4.04
CA THR A 57 14.06 1.97 -4.95
C THR A 57 13.58 3.41 -4.79
N ILE A 58 13.40 3.87 -3.55
CA ILE A 58 12.93 5.23 -3.28
C ILE A 58 13.98 6.28 -3.67
N LEU A 59 15.27 6.00 -3.45
CA LEU A 59 16.35 6.88 -3.89
C LEU A 59 16.41 7.03 -5.41
N ALA A 60 16.14 5.96 -6.16
CA ALA A 60 16.02 6.03 -7.62
C ALA A 60 14.81 6.87 -8.08
N LEU A 61 13.83 7.06 -7.20
CA LEU A 61 12.62 7.84 -7.43
C LEU A 61 12.64 9.20 -6.71
N ARG A 62 13.82 9.70 -6.31
CA ARG A 62 13.93 10.91 -5.47
C ARG A 62 13.21 12.13 -6.06
N ASP A 63 13.21 12.28 -7.38
CA ASP A 63 12.53 13.39 -8.06
C ASP A 63 11.00 13.34 -7.85
N ARG A 64 10.41 12.15 -7.74
CA ARG A 64 8.97 11.99 -7.42
C ARG A 64 8.61 12.52 -6.04
N LEU A 65 9.57 12.63 -5.12
CA LEU A 65 9.36 13.15 -3.77
C LEU A 65 9.40 14.68 -3.73
N ASN A 66 9.96 15.35 -4.74
CA ASN A 66 10.10 16.80 -4.78
C ASN A 66 8.87 17.48 -5.39
N VAL A 67 7.71 17.30 -4.77
CA VAL A 67 6.43 17.79 -5.30
C VAL A 67 5.75 18.84 -4.43
N GLY A 68 6.42 19.29 -3.36
CA GLY A 68 5.89 20.29 -2.42
C GLY A 68 4.97 19.73 -1.34
N GLU A 69 4.77 18.40 -1.30
CA GLU A 69 3.94 17.71 -0.31
C GLU A 69 4.78 16.63 0.40
N MET A 70 4.54 16.41 1.69
CA MET A 70 5.11 15.26 2.40
C MET A 70 4.42 13.98 1.89
N ILE A 71 5.13 13.20 1.08
CA ILE A 71 4.62 11.94 0.50
C ILE A 71 5.54 10.73 0.69
N LEU A 72 6.56 10.83 1.55
CA LEU A 72 7.61 9.80 1.66
C LEU A 72 7.05 8.42 2.03
N ASP A 73 6.21 8.36 3.05
CA ASP A 73 5.60 7.13 3.57
C ASP A 73 4.61 6.50 2.60
N VAL A 74 3.79 7.31 1.91
CA VAL A 74 2.82 6.82 0.93
C VAL A 74 3.48 6.35 -0.36
N VAL A 75 4.55 7.02 -0.83
CA VAL A 75 5.38 6.54 -1.95
C VAL A 75 6.14 5.28 -1.56
N ALA A 76 6.64 5.19 -0.33
CA ALA A 76 7.26 3.97 0.16
C ALA A 76 6.29 2.80 0.17
N LEU A 77 5.05 3.02 0.62
CA LEU A 77 4.01 2.00 0.57
C LEU A 77 3.71 1.57 -0.86
N GLU A 78 3.57 2.52 -1.79
CA GLU A 78 3.35 2.21 -3.21
C GLU A 78 4.47 1.33 -3.76
N CYS A 79 5.73 1.68 -3.49
CA CYS A 79 6.89 0.90 -3.91
C CYS A 79 6.89 -0.50 -3.28
N CYS A 80 6.54 -0.63 -1.99
CA CYS A 80 6.40 -1.93 -1.33
C CYS A 80 5.36 -2.81 -2.04
N LEU A 81 4.20 -2.25 -2.36
CA LEU A 81 3.12 -3.00 -2.99
C LEU A 81 3.47 -3.40 -4.43
N GLN A 82 4.15 -2.53 -5.19
CA GLN A 82 4.66 -2.84 -6.52
C GLN A 82 5.68 -3.99 -6.48
N GLN A 83 6.56 -4.02 -5.49
CA GLN A 83 7.53 -5.12 -5.32
C GLN A 83 6.89 -6.43 -4.86
N LEU A 84 5.67 -6.39 -4.32
CA LEU A 84 4.90 -7.56 -3.92
C LEU A 84 4.05 -8.13 -5.05
N GLU A 85 3.96 -7.47 -6.20
CA GLU A 85 3.28 -8.04 -7.36
C GLU A 85 3.91 -9.38 -7.74
N PRO A 86 3.15 -10.49 -7.73
CA PRO A 86 3.72 -11.80 -7.95
C PRO A 86 4.18 -11.95 -9.41
N CYS A 87 5.40 -12.45 -9.59
CA CYS A 87 5.83 -13.05 -10.85
C CYS A 87 5.46 -14.54 -10.89
N PRO A 88 5.55 -15.23 -12.06
CA PRO A 88 5.30 -16.66 -12.14
C PRO A 88 6.14 -17.48 -11.15
N ASP A 89 7.41 -17.11 -10.97
CA ASP A 89 8.36 -17.83 -10.11
C ASP A 89 7.96 -17.75 -8.63
N ASP A 90 7.42 -16.61 -8.18
CA ASP A 90 6.89 -16.45 -6.82
C ASP A 90 5.79 -17.47 -6.49
N LEU A 91 5.07 -17.96 -7.51
CA LEU A 91 3.88 -18.79 -7.35
C LEU A 91 4.04 -20.25 -7.79
N GLU A 92 5.20 -20.58 -8.36
CA GLU A 92 5.46 -21.87 -9.00
C GLU A 92 5.35 -23.05 -8.02
N ASN A 93 6.10 -23.01 -6.93
CA ASN A 93 6.18 -24.10 -5.96
C ASN A 93 5.63 -23.68 -4.57
N ALA A 94 5.45 -24.67 -3.69
CA ALA A 94 4.84 -24.44 -2.37
C ALA A 94 5.69 -23.54 -1.47
N GLU A 95 7.02 -23.64 -1.56
CA GLU A 95 7.94 -22.83 -0.78
C GLU A 95 7.91 -21.37 -1.24
N ASN A 96 8.02 -21.12 -2.55
CA ASN A 96 7.95 -19.77 -3.11
C ASN A 96 6.62 -19.09 -2.77
N ARG A 97 5.49 -19.80 -2.91
CA ARG A 97 4.17 -19.27 -2.52
C ARG A 97 4.12 -18.89 -1.04
N LEU A 98 4.67 -19.73 -0.16
CA LEU A 98 4.73 -19.45 1.27
C LEU A 98 5.59 -18.21 1.56
N ILE A 99 6.74 -18.08 0.92
CA ILE A 99 7.62 -16.91 1.04
C ILE A 99 6.89 -15.65 0.57
N TRP A 100 6.23 -15.70 -0.59
CA TRP A 100 5.45 -14.58 -1.10
C TRP A 100 4.30 -14.20 -0.16
N CYS A 101 3.52 -15.18 0.33
CA CYS A 101 2.45 -14.92 1.31
C CYS A 101 2.98 -14.25 2.59
N LYS A 102 4.13 -14.70 3.11
CA LYS A 102 4.78 -14.08 4.28
C LYS A 102 5.18 -12.64 4.00
N ARG A 103 5.77 -12.36 2.82
CA ARG A 103 6.12 -10.99 2.40
C ARG A 103 4.89 -10.08 2.36
N VAL A 104 3.78 -10.55 1.78
CA VAL A 104 2.51 -9.80 1.77
C VAL A 104 2.01 -9.54 3.19
N GLN A 105 2.08 -10.53 4.09
CA GLN A 105 1.67 -10.38 5.48
C GLN A 105 2.52 -9.38 6.26
N CYS A 106 3.83 -9.25 5.98
CA CYS A 106 4.70 -8.28 6.66
C CYS A 106 4.25 -6.82 6.48
N VAL A 107 3.62 -6.48 5.35
CA VAL A 107 3.17 -5.11 5.06
C VAL A 107 1.76 -4.81 5.63
N ARG A 108 1.01 -5.86 6.00
CA ARG A 108 -0.38 -5.75 6.49
C ARG A 108 -0.56 -4.80 7.68
N PRO A 109 0.29 -4.81 8.73
CA PRO A 109 0.11 -3.92 9.87
C PRO A 109 0.18 -2.45 9.46
N ILE A 110 1.11 -2.07 8.57
CA ILE A 110 1.25 -0.69 8.10
C ILE A 110 0.02 -0.25 7.30
N ILE A 111 -0.50 -1.12 6.43
CA ILE A 111 -1.75 -0.85 5.70
C ILE A 111 -2.90 -0.58 6.66
N GLN A 112 -3.03 -1.36 7.75
CA GLN A 112 -4.11 -1.19 8.72
C GLN A 112 -4.00 0.16 9.45
N VAL A 113 -2.79 0.58 9.79
CA VAL A 113 -2.53 1.90 10.38
C VAL A 113 -2.90 3.01 9.39
N MET A 114 -2.38 2.95 8.16
CA MET A 114 -2.61 3.98 7.13
C MET A 114 -4.08 4.05 6.65
N LYS A 115 -4.82 2.94 6.68
CA LYS A 115 -6.26 2.91 6.34
C LYS A 115 -7.11 3.77 7.28
N SER A 116 -6.69 3.93 8.53
CA SER A 116 -7.35 4.81 9.49
C SER A 116 -7.17 6.31 9.16
N GLU A 117 -6.15 6.64 8.37
CA GLU A 117 -5.91 8.00 7.86
C GLU A 117 -6.69 8.26 6.55
N ILE A 118 -6.78 7.25 5.68
CA ILE A 118 -7.55 7.30 4.41
C ILE A 118 -9.06 7.50 4.65
N SER A 119 -9.59 6.96 5.74
CA SER A 119 -11.05 6.91 5.97
C SER A 119 -11.60 8.14 6.69
N LYS A 120 -10.75 9.11 7.05
CA LYS A 120 -11.20 10.36 7.68
C LYS A 120 -11.61 11.35 6.59
N PRO A 121 -12.90 11.68 6.42
CA PRO A 121 -13.29 12.71 5.46
C PRO A 121 -12.63 14.04 5.85
N ALA A 122 -12.05 14.73 4.87
CA ALA A 122 -11.36 16.03 5.02
C ALA A 122 -12.20 17.12 5.73
N GLN A 123 -13.52 16.90 5.84
CA GLN A 123 -14.46 17.80 6.50
C GLN A 123 -14.60 17.54 8.01
N GLN A 124 -14.28 16.36 8.55
CA GLN A 124 -14.43 16.06 9.98
C GLN A 124 -13.20 16.42 10.84
N GLN A 125 -12.06 16.78 10.23
CA GLN A 125 -10.89 17.27 10.96
C GLN A 125 -11.01 18.75 11.36
N LYS A 126 -11.95 19.51 10.77
CA LYS A 126 -12.10 20.95 11.02
C LYS A 126 -12.92 21.31 12.25
N GLU A 127 -13.75 20.41 12.77
CA GLU A 127 -14.78 20.82 13.74
C GLU A 127 -14.48 20.52 15.22
N ASN A 128 -13.47 19.71 15.57
CA ASN A 128 -13.19 19.38 16.99
C ASN A 128 -11.71 19.09 17.35
N GLY A 129 -10.74 19.47 16.52
CA GLY A 129 -9.32 19.11 16.71
C GLY A 129 -8.48 20.18 17.42
N SER A 130 -7.50 19.76 18.23
CA SER A 130 -6.39 20.61 18.66
C SER A 130 -5.68 21.24 17.44
N ASN A 131 -4.97 22.36 17.64
CA ASN A 131 -4.17 23.02 16.59
C ASN A 131 -3.29 22.02 15.81
N GLU A 132 -2.70 21.05 16.52
CA GLU A 132 -1.87 19.98 15.95
C GLU A 132 -2.62 19.11 14.93
N ALA A 133 -3.88 18.75 15.19
CA ALA A 133 -4.69 17.94 14.27
C ALA A 133 -5.04 18.70 12.98
N GLN A 134 -5.24 20.02 13.08
CA GLN A 134 -5.46 20.88 11.92
C GLN A 134 -4.19 20.95 11.06
N PHE A 135 -3.01 21.15 11.65
CA PHE A 135 -1.76 21.20 10.88
C PHE A 135 -1.40 19.83 10.28
N SER A 136 -1.64 18.72 10.99
CA SER A 136 -1.47 17.37 10.43
C SER A 136 -2.39 17.11 9.25
N SER A 137 -3.63 17.63 9.25
CA SER A 137 -4.54 17.50 8.11
C SER A 137 -4.04 18.20 6.86
N GLN A 138 -3.39 19.37 7.01
CA GLN A 138 -2.82 20.12 5.90
C GLN A 138 -1.67 19.38 5.23
N LEU A 139 -0.99 18.48 5.95
CA LEU A 139 0.10 17.65 5.42
C LEU A 139 -0.39 16.40 4.65
N SER A 140 -1.69 16.14 4.66
CA SER A 140 -2.33 15.03 3.94
C SER A 140 -3.18 15.58 2.79
N GLU A 141 -2.51 16.04 1.75
CA GLU A 141 -3.11 16.70 0.58
C GLU A 141 -3.60 15.71 -0.49
N ALA A 142 -4.06 16.24 -1.62
CA ALA A 142 -4.66 15.46 -2.71
C ALA A 142 -3.75 14.37 -3.27
N ARG A 143 -2.41 14.55 -3.31
CA ARG A 143 -1.53 13.51 -3.86
C ARG A 143 -1.33 12.37 -2.88
N SER A 144 -1.13 12.64 -1.59
CA SER A 144 -1.07 11.57 -0.58
C SER A 144 -2.33 10.72 -0.61
N ALA A 145 -3.51 11.36 -0.67
CA ALA A 145 -4.78 10.67 -0.78
C ALA A 145 -4.90 9.83 -2.06
N HIS A 146 -4.48 10.36 -3.20
CA HIS A 146 -4.50 9.64 -4.47
C HIS A 146 -3.59 8.41 -4.46
N ILE A 147 -2.34 8.55 -3.99
CA ILE A 147 -1.38 7.44 -3.89
C ILE A 147 -1.92 6.37 -2.94
N LEU A 148 -2.46 6.77 -1.79
CA LEU A 148 -3.04 5.83 -0.83
C LEU A 148 -4.26 5.08 -1.38
N GLN A 149 -5.07 5.74 -2.21
CA GLN A 149 -6.19 5.07 -2.88
C GLN A 149 -5.70 3.98 -3.86
N ASN A 150 -4.65 4.27 -4.64
CA ASN A 150 -4.03 3.27 -5.53
C ASN A 150 -3.40 2.12 -4.72
N CYS A 151 -2.73 2.45 -3.61
CA CYS A 151 -2.17 1.48 -2.67
C CYS A 151 -3.26 0.56 -2.10
N ARG A 152 -4.43 1.12 -1.74
CA ARG A 152 -5.56 0.34 -1.23
C ARG A 152 -6.04 -0.69 -2.27
N THR A 153 -6.23 -0.27 -3.52
CA THR A 153 -6.66 -1.17 -4.60
C THR A 153 -5.64 -2.30 -4.82
N THR A 154 -4.36 -1.96 -4.89
CA THR A 154 -3.26 -2.92 -5.07
C THR A 154 -3.17 -3.89 -3.89
N TRP A 155 -3.26 -3.38 -2.66
CA TRP A 155 -3.26 -4.21 -1.45
C TRP A 155 -4.41 -5.22 -1.45
N ILE A 156 -5.64 -4.80 -1.74
CA ILE A 156 -6.80 -5.71 -1.75
C ILE A 156 -6.57 -6.81 -2.81
N ARG A 157 -6.04 -6.45 -3.98
CA ARG A 157 -5.70 -7.41 -5.03
C ARG A 157 -4.68 -8.45 -4.55
N LEU A 158 -3.60 -8.01 -3.90
CA LEU A 158 -2.59 -8.90 -3.31
C LEU A 158 -3.20 -9.80 -2.23
N ASP A 159 -4.02 -9.25 -1.35
CA ASP A 159 -4.64 -9.98 -0.23
C ASP A 159 -5.62 -11.04 -0.72
N VAL A 160 -6.36 -10.77 -1.81
CA VAL A 160 -7.25 -11.76 -2.45
C VAL A 160 -6.46 -12.94 -3.01
N VAL A 161 -5.33 -12.68 -3.68
CA VAL A 161 -4.46 -13.76 -4.18
C VAL A 161 -3.85 -14.56 -3.03
N ARG A 162 -3.38 -13.88 -1.96
CA ARG A 162 -2.90 -14.54 -0.74
C ARG A 162 -3.96 -15.45 -0.11
N MET A 163 -5.18 -14.96 0.06
CA MET A 163 -6.28 -15.78 0.60
C MET A 163 -6.57 -16.98 -0.31
N PHE A 164 -6.56 -16.79 -1.63
CA PHE A 164 -6.75 -17.90 -2.56
C PHE A 164 -5.67 -18.97 -2.41
N ILE A 165 -4.40 -18.60 -2.24
CA ILE A 165 -3.30 -19.54 -1.96
C ILE A 165 -3.56 -20.30 -0.66
N GLU A 166 -3.90 -19.59 0.42
CA GLU A 166 -4.14 -20.21 1.73
C GLU A 166 -5.26 -21.26 1.71
N HIS A 167 -6.27 -21.06 0.86
CA HIS A 167 -7.40 -21.98 0.76
C HIS A 167 -7.23 -23.08 -0.29
N THR A 168 -6.45 -22.86 -1.36
CA THR A 168 -6.33 -23.82 -2.49
C THR A 168 -4.98 -24.54 -2.57
N CYS A 169 -3.93 -23.92 -2.02
CA CYS A 169 -2.59 -24.49 -1.90
C CYS A 169 -2.03 -24.27 -0.48
N PRO A 170 -2.67 -24.83 0.57
CA PRO A 170 -2.27 -24.59 1.95
C PRO A 170 -0.82 -25.03 2.22
N PRO A 171 -0.07 -24.30 3.07
CA PRO A 171 1.31 -24.65 3.42
C PRO A 171 1.40 -26.06 4.02
N GLY A 172 2.41 -26.83 3.61
CA GLY A 172 2.65 -28.18 4.11
C GLY A 172 1.74 -29.27 3.54
N GLN A 173 0.84 -28.93 2.61
CA GLN A 173 -0.01 -29.90 1.92
C GLN A 173 0.35 -29.99 0.43
N SER A 174 0.08 -31.14 -0.18
CA SER A 174 0.25 -31.32 -1.62
C SER A 174 -0.75 -30.45 -2.38
N CYS A 175 -0.27 -29.44 -3.11
CA CYS A 175 -1.10 -28.68 -4.03
C CYS A 175 -1.01 -29.29 -5.44
N HIS A 176 -2.15 -29.52 -6.08
CA HIS A 176 -2.18 -30.03 -7.43
C HIS A 176 -1.65 -28.96 -8.42
N PRO A 177 -0.84 -29.30 -9.44
CA PRO A 177 -0.21 -28.32 -10.34
C PRO A 177 -1.20 -27.35 -11.01
N ALA A 178 -2.40 -27.85 -11.36
CA ALA A 178 -3.46 -27.01 -11.92
C ALA A 178 -3.95 -25.92 -10.96
N ASP A 179 -3.93 -26.16 -9.65
CA ASP A 179 -4.39 -25.20 -8.64
C ASP A 179 -3.30 -24.16 -8.35
N ALA A 180 -2.02 -24.57 -8.34
CA ALA A 180 -0.89 -23.64 -8.40
C ALA A 180 -0.96 -22.71 -9.63
N THR A 181 -1.27 -23.26 -10.81
CA THR A 181 -1.46 -22.48 -12.04
C THR A 181 -2.62 -21.49 -11.91
N ASN A 182 -3.67 -21.85 -11.17
CA ASN A 182 -4.84 -20.99 -10.99
C ASN A 182 -4.51 -19.75 -10.15
N VAL A 183 -3.53 -19.80 -9.25
CA VAL A 183 -3.12 -18.63 -8.46
C VAL A 183 -2.68 -17.48 -9.37
N PHE A 184 -1.78 -17.72 -10.32
CA PHE A 184 -1.33 -16.67 -11.24
C PHE A 184 -2.43 -16.25 -12.22
N ARG A 185 -3.33 -17.17 -12.62
CA ARG A 185 -4.51 -16.83 -13.42
C ARG A 185 -5.47 -15.91 -12.69
N LEU A 186 -5.66 -16.09 -11.38
CA LEU A 186 -6.45 -15.18 -10.55
C LEU A 186 -5.83 -13.78 -10.55
N TRP A 187 -4.52 -13.69 -10.31
CA TRP A 187 -3.79 -12.41 -10.36
C TRP A 187 -4.03 -11.67 -11.68
N LYS A 188 -3.98 -12.38 -12.82
CA LYS A 188 -4.26 -11.81 -14.14
C LYS A 188 -5.73 -11.46 -14.35
N ALA A 189 -6.66 -12.30 -13.89
CA ALA A 189 -8.10 -12.06 -14.02
C ALA A 189 -8.56 -10.80 -13.26
N LEU A 190 -7.92 -10.49 -12.12
CA LEU A 190 -8.22 -9.29 -11.33
C LEU A 190 -7.81 -7.98 -12.04
N GLY A 191 -6.87 -8.01 -12.98
CA GLY A 191 -6.36 -6.80 -13.66
C GLY A 191 -5.66 -5.82 -12.71
N GLU A 192 -5.19 -4.68 -13.23
CA GLU A 192 -4.33 -3.76 -12.45
C GLU A 192 -5.06 -3.01 -11.33
N ASN A 193 -6.34 -2.66 -11.54
CA ASN A 193 -7.12 -1.85 -10.60
C ASN A 193 -8.52 -2.45 -10.36
N PRO A 194 -8.63 -3.58 -9.66
CA PRO A 194 -9.92 -4.20 -9.35
C PRO A 194 -10.73 -3.35 -8.37
N ASP A 195 -11.92 -2.91 -8.78
CA ASP A 195 -12.90 -2.34 -7.86
C ASP A 195 -13.72 -3.46 -7.23
N PHE A 196 -13.30 -3.94 -6.05
CA PHE A 196 -14.00 -4.99 -5.31
C PHE A 196 -15.36 -4.58 -4.72
N LEU A 197 -15.77 -3.31 -4.88
CA LEU A 197 -17.13 -2.87 -4.58
C LEU A 197 -18.04 -2.98 -5.81
N SER A 198 -17.47 -3.10 -7.01
CA SER A 198 -18.23 -3.21 -8.24
C SER A 198 -18.76 -4.62 -8.46
N VAL A 199 -19.98 -4.69 -9.02
CA VAL A 199 -20.57 -5.95 -9.51
C VAL A 199 -19.66 -6.60 -10.57
N HIS A 200 -18.98 -5.79 -11.39
CA HIS A 200 -18.11 -6.28 -12.44
C HIS A 200 -16.96 -7.15 -11.90
N THR A 201 -16.15 -6.61 -10.98
CA THR A 201 -15.04 -7.36 -10.36
C THR A 201 -15.53 -8.60 -9.63
N MET A 202 -16.64 -8.49 -8.89
CA MET A 202 -17.21 -9.63 -8.18
C MET A 202 -17.67 -10.73 -9.13
N THR A 203 -18.26 -10.37 -10.27
CA THR A 203 -18.65 -11.32 -11.31
C THR A 203 -17.43 -11.99 -11.95
N VAL A 204 -16.33 -11.26 -12.16
CA VAL A 204 -15.06 -11.83 -12.66
C VAL A 204 -14.52 -12.87 -11.68
N VAL A 205 -14.48 -12.55 -10.39
CA VAL A 205 -14.04 -13.49 -9.33
C VAL A 205 -14.95 -14.71 -9.28
N GLU A 206 -16.27 -14.52 -9.30
CA GLU A 206 -17.25 -15.61 -9.27
C GLU A 206 -17.06 -16.57 -10.45
N ARG A 207 -17.02 -16.06 -11.68
CA ARG A 207 -16.82 -16.89 -12.88
C ARG A 207 -15.47 -17.61 -12.83
N PHE A 208 -14.43 -16.96 -12.33
CA PHE A 208 -13.12 -17.58 -12.15
C PHE A 208 -13.19 -18.77 -11.17
N LEU A 209 -13.85 -18.59 -10.03
CA LEU A 209 -14.00 -19.65 -9.02
C LEU A 209 -14.88 -20.80 -9.53
N GLN A 210 -15.98 -20.51 -10.22
CA GLN A 210 -16.82 -21.52 -10.89
C GLN A 210 -16.00 -22.34 -11.89
N SER A 211 -15.17 -21.69 -12.73
CA SER A 211 -14.27 -22.37 -13.64
C SER A 211 -13.25 -23.26 -12.92
N CYS A 212 -12.74 -22.84 -11.77
CA CYS A 212 -11.87 -23.68 -10.94
C CYS A 212 -12.60 -24.92 -10.44
N SER A 213 -13.81 -24.75 -9.92
CA SER A 213 -14.68 -25.82 -9.43
C SER A 213 -15.00 -26.84 -10.52
N ASP A 214 -15.43 -26.40 -11.71
CA ASP A 214 -15.75 -27.29 -12.83
C ASP A 214 -14.54 -28.15 -13.25
N ARG A 215 -13.34 -27.56 -13.24
CA ARG A 215 -12.09 -28.28 -13.52
C ARG A 215 -11.74 -29.27 -12.41
N LEU A 216 -12.05 -28.96 -11.15
CA LEU A 216 -11.86 -29.89 -10.02
C LEU A 216 -12.84 -31.06 -10.13
N SER A 217 -14.13 -30.79 -10.33
CA SER A 217 -15.16 -31.83 -10.49
C SER A 217 -14.85 -32.79 -11.63
N LYS A 218 -14.41 -32.29 -12.79
CA LYS A 218 -14.00 -33.12 -13.93
C LYS A 218 -12.76 -33.99 -13.65
N ARG A 219 -11.89 -33.57 -12.71
CA ARG A 219 -10.72 -34.35 -12.28
C ARG A 219 -11.11 -35.46 -11.31
N LEU A 220 -12.12 -35.24 -10.46
CA LEU A 220 -12.58 -36.20 -9.45
C LEU A 220 -13.49 -37.30 -10.01
N ILE A 221 -14.14 -37.05 -11.15
CA ILE A 221 -15.02 -38.03 -11.83
C ILE A 221 -14.22 -38.98 -12.76
N LYS A 222 -12.94 -38.70 -12.99
CA LYS A 222 -12.01 -39.58 -13.71
C LYS A 222 -11.21 -40.43 -12.74
#